data_AF-B7TIU2-F1
#
_entry.id   AF-B7TIU2-F1
#
_cell.length_a   1.000
_cell.length_b   1.000
_cell.length_c   1.000
_cell.angle_alpha   90.00
_cell.angle_beta   90.00
_cell.angle_gamma   90.00
#
_symmetry.space_group_name_H-M   'P 1'
#
loop_
_entity.id
_entity.type
_entity.pdbx_description
1 polymer ?
#
loop_
_entity_poly.entity_id
_entity_poly.type
_entity_poly.pdbx_seq_one_letter_code
_entity_poly.pdbx_strand_id
1 'polypeptide(L)'
;EAHGTGTPLGDPIEARALGSVFGAVRESGNPVYIGALKSNIGHLGGGSGIAVLIKAVLVLERGVISPNANFERVNPEINAEALNITFPTKCTPWPSNGLRRASVNSFGFGGSNAHVVLDDACNFLRAYGLEGKHQSEDAFSLADSGLGTPVELSLPSNPSLGAIKEINTIGVQSPSAPPQLPLPKLLTWSGADEKASYRLTEALAEYFADAARENAAPSVLRDLAYTLAARRSHLSSRRFAVVDSAAELPALPKMASRPVRELRTRGLCFVFTGQGAQW
;
A
#
# COMPACT_ATOMS: atom_id res chain seq x y z
N GLU A 1 -5.26 15.99 8.54
CA GLU A 1 -5.43 16.75 7.28
C GLU A 1 -6.59 17.72 7.40
N ALA A 2 -6.27 19.01 7.37
CA ALA A 2 -7.23 20.11 7.42
C ALA A 2 -7.96 20.29 6.08
N HIS A 3 -9.08 21.02 6.12
CA HIS A 3 -9.69 21.58 4.93
C HIS A 3 -8.72 22.57 4.25
N GLY A 4 -8.07 23.45 5.03
CA GLY A 4 -6.82 24.11 4.68
C GLY A 4 -6.81 24.77 3.29
N THR A 5 -7.71 25.72 3.08
CA THR A 5 -7.89 26.39 1.77
C THR A 5 -6.96 27.56 1.52
N GLY A 6 -6.19 28.00 2.52
CA GLY A 6 -5.35 29.19 2.39
C GLY A 6 -6.15 30.48 2.51
N THR A 7 -7.36 30.44 3.07
CA THR A 7 -8.21 31.64 3.14
C THR A 7 -7.89 32.44 4.41
N PRO A 8 -7.79 33.78 4.33
CA PRO A 8 -7.43 34.60 5.49
C PRO A 8 -8.35 34.42 6.69
N LEU A 9 -9.65 34.18 6.43
CA LEU A 9 -10.67 34.00 7.46
C LEU A 9 -10.86 32.53 7.87
N GLY A 10 -10.90 31.61 6.89
CA GLY A 10 -11.23 30.21 7.15
C GLY A 10 -10.13 29.47 7.89
N ASP A 11 -8.86 29.71 7.54
CA ASP A 11 -7.74 28.98 8.14
C ASP A 11 -7.61 29.25 9.65
N PRO A 12 -7.73 30.50 10.16
CA PRO A 12 -7.79 30.73 11.61
C PRO A 12 -8.99 30.11 12.30
N ILE A 13 -10.16 30.08 11.66
CA ILE A 13 -11.36 29.44 12.22
C ILE A 13 -11.13 27.93 12.36
N GLU A 14 -10.61 27.28 11.32
CA GLU A 14 -10.30 25.86 11.34
C GLU A 14 -9.22 25.53 12.38
N ALA A 15 -8.15 26.31 12.45
CA ALA A 15 -7.07 26.10 13.42
C ALA A 15 -7.58 26.19 14.87
N ARG A 16 -8.43 27.17 15.18
CA ARG A 16 -9.06 27.30 16.51
C ARG A 16 -9.96 26.11 16.81
N ALA A 17 -10.77 25.66 15.86
CA ALA A 17 -11.61 24.49 16.03
C ALA A 17 -10.77 23.23 16.34
N LEU A 18 -9.71 23.01 15.56
CA LEU A 18 -8.77 21.89 15.77
C LEU A 18 -8.08 21.96 17.14
N GLY A 19 -7.59 23.14 17.55
CA GLY A 19 -6.97 23.33 18.86
C GLY A 19 -7.96 23.10 20.01
N SER A 20 -9.21 23.58 19.88
CA SER A 20 -10.23 23.40 20.91
C SER A 20 -10.66 21.95 21.13
N VAL A 21 -10.63 21.12 20.08
CA VAL A 21 -11.06 19.72 20.15
C VAL A 21 -9.88 18.81 20.46
N PHE A 22 -8.81 18.91 19.69
CA PHE A 22 -7.68 17.98 19.77
C PHE A 22 -6.53 18.52 20.61
N GLY A 23 -6.22 19.82 20.48
CA GLY A 23 -5.13 20.44 21.24
C GLY A 23 -5.41 20.48 22.75
N ALA A 24 -6.65 20.78 23.13
CA ALA A 24 -7.07 20.93 24.53
C ALA A 24 -6.98 19.64 25.37
N VAL A 25 -7.02 18.47 24.75
CA VAL A 25 -6.95 17.16 25.42
C VAL A 25 -5.55 16.53 25.35
N ARG A 26 -4.57 17.24 24.78
CA ARG A 26 -3.20 16.75 24.60
C ARG A 26 -2.24 17.41 25.59
N GLU A 27 -1.26 16.64 26.03
CA GLU A 27 -0.18 17.15 26.87
C GLU A 27 0.63 18.23 26.15
N SER A 28 1.19 19.15 26.94
CA SER A 28 2.11 20.16 26.44
C SER A 28 3.35 19.47 25.84
N GLY A 29 3.76 19.87 24.64
CA GLY A 29 4.86 19.23 23.90
C GLY A 29 4.46 18.06 23.02
N ASN A 30 3.17 17.66 23.00
CA ASN A 30 2.64 16.66 22.07
C ASN A 30 1.56 17.25 21.14
N PRO A 31 1.93 18.22 20.26
CA PRO A 31 0.97 18.96 19.46
C PRO A 31 0.33 18.10 18.37
N VAL A 32 -0.86 18.52 17.94
CA VAL A 32 -1.53 17.92 16.77
C VAL A 32 -0.83 18.41 15.50
N TYR A 33 -0.45 17.48 14.62
CA TYR A 33 0.14 17.81 13.32
C TYR A 33 -0.95 18.16 12.31
N ILE A 34 -0.89 19.36 11.75
CA ILE A 34 -1.87 19.90 10.80
C ILE A 34 -1.27 19.92 9.39
N GLY A 35 -1.62 18.91 8.59
CA GLY A 35 -1.32 18.86 7.16
C GLY A 35 -2.43 19.49 6.31
N ALA A 36 -2.08 20.05 5.14
CA ALA A 36 -3.02 20.56 4.16
C ALA A 36 -2.58 20.20 2.73
N LEU A 37 -3.14 19.12 2.14
CA LEU A 37 -2.82 18.68 0.77
C LEU A 37 -2.99 19.77 -0.31
N LYS A 38 -3.93 20.71 -0.10
CA LYS A 38 -4.24 21.74 -1.10
C LYS A 38 -3.04 22.65 -1.42
N SER A 39 -2.05 22.75 -0.53
CA SER A 39 -0.82 23.49 -0.84
C SER A 39 0.05 22.81 -1.90
N ASN A 40 -0.09 21.49 -2.10
CA ASN A 40 0.64 20.73 -3.10
C ASN A 40 -0.06 20.70 -4.46
N ILE A 41 -1.38 20.51 -4.48
CA ILE A 41 -2.14 20.20 -5.71
C ILE A 41 -3.32 21.14 -5.97
N GLY A 42 -3.48 22.17 -5.16
CA GLY A 42 -4.60 23.11 -5.24
C GLY A 42 -5.92 22.56 -4.69
N HIS A 43 -6.97 23.38 -4.80
CA HIS A 43 -8.32 23.01 -4.37
C HIS A 43 -9.08 22.35 -5.54
N LEU A 44 -9.36 21.05 -5.43
CA LEU A 44 -9.99 20.25 -6.50
C LEU A 44 -11.53 20.33 -6.52
N GLY A 45 -12.14 21.40 -5.99
CA GLY A 45 -13.60 21.48 -5.79
C GLY A 45 -14.17 20.24 -5.10
N GLY A 46 -15.18 19.61 -5.70
CA GLY A 46 -15.80 18.37 -5.20
C GLY A 46 -14.85 17.17 -5.04
N GLY A 47 -13.72 17.15 -5.76
CA GLY A 47 -12.70 16.11 -5.62
C GLY A 47 -11.77 16.28 -4.41
N SER A 48 -11.88 17.38 -3.67
CA SER A 48 -10.92 17.70 -2.59
C SER A 48 -10.99 16.71 -1.43
N GLY A 49 -12.19 16.25 -1.08
CA GLY A 49 -12.36 15.32 0.05
C GLY A 49 -11.62 14.00 -0.19
N ILE A 50 -11.82 13.39 -1.37
CA ILE A 50 -11.16 12.12 -1.71
C ILE A 50 -9.65 12.27 -1.87
N ALA A 51 -9.16 13.38 -2.43
CA ALA A 51 -7.73 13.61 -2.55
C ALA A 51 -7.04 13.71 -1.18
N VAL A 52 -7.64 14.45 -0.25
CA VAL A 52 -7.12 14.56 1.13
C VAL A 52 -7.20 13.22 1.86
N LEU A 53 -8.27 12.45 1.64
CA LEU A 53 -8.40 11.09 2.18
C LEU A 53 -7.28 10.17 1.68
N ILE A 54 -6.96 10.21 0.38
CA ILE A 54 -5.85 9.44 -0.21
C ILE A 54 -4.52 9.82 0.46
N LYS A 55 -4.23 11.12 0.64
CA LYS A 55 -3.02 11.55 1.36
C LYS A 55 -2.98 10.99 2.78
N ALA A 56 -4.09 11.06 3.52
CA ALA A 56 -4.14 10.56 4.89
C ALA A 56 -3.87 9.05 4.97
N VAL A 57 -4.43 8.26 4.04
CA VAL A 57 -4.13 6.82 3.93
C VAL A 57 -2.66 6.58 3.64
N LEU A 58 -2.07 7.29 2.67
CA LEU A 58 -0.64 7.13 2.34
C LEU A 58 0.27 7.50 3.52
N VAL A 59 -0.06 8.56 4.26
CA VAL A 59 0.68 8.97 5.46
C VAL A 59 0.62 7.90 6.56
N LEU A 60 -0.56 7.29 6.78
CA LEU A 60 -0.74 6.21 7.75
C LEU A 60 -0.02 4.93 7.33
N GLU A 61 -0.10 4.58 6.03
CA GLU A 61 0.61 3.43 5.47
C GLU A 61 2.12 3.59 5.55
N ARG A 62 2.67 4.75 5.18
CA ARG A 62 4.12 4.98 5.26
C ARG A 62 4.63 5.29 6.67
N GLY A 63 3.73 5.61 7.59
CA GLY A 63 4.12 6.05 8.94
C GLY A 63 4.97 7.32 8.91
N VAL A 64 4.71 8.24 7.98
CA VAL A 64 5.46 9.51 7.84
C VAL A 64 4.49 10.65 7.60
N ILE A 65 4.54 11.66 8.46
CA ILE A 65 3.80 12.91 8.31
C ILE A 65 4.52 13.76 7.26
N SER A 66 3.87 13.94 6.11
CA SER A 66 4.38 14.77 5.01
C SER A 66 4.37 16.26 5.34
N PRO A 67 5.31 17.06 4.83
CA PRO A 67 5.32 18.51 5.02
C PRO A 67 4.18 19.20 4.25
N ASN A 68 3.83 20.42 4.69
CA ASN A 68 3.01 21.35 3.94
C ASN A 68 3.88 22.08 2.92
N ALA A 69 3.54 21.97 1.62
CA ALA A 69 4.23 22.73 0.59
C ALA A 69 4.04 24.24 0.77
N ASN A 70 5.04 25.02 0.36
CA ASN A 70 5.03 26.49 0.36
C ASN A 70 4.69 27.13 1.73
N PHE A 71 4.99 26.43 2.83
CA PHE A 71 4.72 26.90 4.19
C PHE A 71 5.97 27.57 4.77
N GLU A 72 6.00 28.91 4.74
CA GLU A 72 7.14 29.70 5.26
C GLU A 72 6.91 30.18 6.69
N ARG A 73 5.73 30.75 6.96
CA ARG A 73 5.35 31.31 8.26
C ARG A 73 3.90 31.01 8.56
N VAL A 74 3.60 30.73 9.83
CA VAL A 74 2.21 30.64 10.29
C VAL A 74 1.51 31.99 10.15
N ASN A 75 0.21 31.96 9.83
CA ASN A 75 -0.63 33.14 9.83
C ASN A 75 -0.64 33.77 11.25
N PRO A 76 -0.37 35.08 11.44
CA PRO A 76 -0.38 35.74 12.74
C PRO A 76 -1.68 35.60 13.54
N GLU A 77 -2.82 35.40 12.86
CA GLU A 77 -4.12 35.15 13.49
C GLU A 77 -4.24 33.76 14.12
N ILE A 78 -3.21 32.91 13.96
CA ILE A 78 -3.13 31.55 14.50
C ILE A 78 -2.02 31.50 15.56
N ASN A 79 -2.42 31.50 16.83
CA ASN A 79 -1.50 31.20 17.93
C ASN A 79 -1.34 29.67 18.06
N ALA A 80 -0.46 29.09 17.25
CA ALA A 80 -0.26 27.64 17.17
C ALA A 80 0.18 27.01 18.50
N GLU A 81 1.02 27.72 19.26
CA GLU A 81 1.49 27.28 20.57
C GLU A 81 0.34 27.19 21.57
N ALA A 82 -0.48 28.24 21.69
CA ALA A 82 -1.64 28.24 22.59
C ALA A 82 -2.71 27.20 22.18
N LEU A 83 -2.77 26.85 20.90
CA LEU A 83 -3.69 25.84 20.37
C LEU A 83 -3.14 24.41 20.45
N ASN A 84 -1.90 24.22 20.89
CA ASN A 84 -1.18 22.93 20.91
C ASN A 84 -1.25 22.21 19.54
N ILE A 85 -1.02 22.97 18.46
CA ILE A 85 -0.97 22.47 17.08
C ILE A 85 0.37 22.82 16.42
N THR A 86 0.77 22.03 15.43
CA THR A 86 2.00 22.28 14.67
C THR A 86 1.80 21.99 13.18
N PHE A 87 2.53 22.71 12.33
CA PHE A 87 2.48 22.58 10.88
C PHE A 87 3.79 21.96 10.38
N PRO A 88 3.79 20.73 9.86
CA PRO A 88 5.02 20.06 9.44
C PRO A 88 5.64 20.76 8.23
N THR A 89 6.92 21.14 8.33
CA THR A 89 7.73 21.72 7.22
C THR A 89 8.73 20.72 6.64
N LYS A 90 8.92 19.57 7.29
CA LYS A 90 9.74 18.44 6.82
C LYS A 90 9.01 17.12 7.04
N CYS A 91 9.42 16.09 6.31
CA CYS A 91 8.97 14.72 6.56
C CYS A 91 9.29 14.34 8.00
N THR A 92 8.27 13.98 8.76
CA THR A 92 8.41 13.64 10.18
C THR A 92 7.97 12.20 10.38
N PRO A 93 8.86 11.29 10.82
CA PRO A 93 8.48 9.92 11.15
C PRO A 93 7.34 9.92 12.17
N TRP A 94 6.30 9.14 11.91
CA TRP A 94 5.18 8.95 12.82
C TRP A 94 5.53 7.79 13.75
N PRO A 95 5.63 8.00 15.09
CA PRO A 95 5.91 6.92 16.02
C PRO A 95 5.01 5.69 15.82
N SER A 96 5.56 4.49 16.01
CA SER A 96 4.85 3.21 15.84
C SER A 96 4.42 2.54 17.15
N ASN A 97 4.68 3.18 18.29
CA ASN A 97 4.41 2.63 19.63
C ASN A 97 2.92 2.71 20.05
N GLY A 98 2.00 2.80 19.09
CA GLY A 98 0.57 2.89 19.35
C GLY A 98 -0.23 3.13 18.07
N LEU A 99 -1.55 3.14 18.22
CA LEU A 99 -2.49 3.39 17.13
C LEU A 99 -2.24 4.76 16.49
N ARG A 100 -1.85 4.77 15.21
CA ARG A 100 -1.74 6.02 14.45
C ARG A 100 -3.13 6.37 13.95
N ARG A 101 -3.59 7.55 14.33
CA ARG A 101 -4.90 8.07 13.97
C ARG A 101 -4.79 9.40 13.26
N ALA A 102 -5.38 9.50 12.08
CA ALA A 102 -5.46 10.72 11.29
C ALA A 102 -6.93 11.14 11.11
N SER A 103 -7.18 12.44 11.20
CA SER A 103 -8.48 13.02 10.83
C SER A 103 -8.39 13.75 9.49
N VAL A 104 -9.48 13.74 8.72
CA VAL A 104 -9.64 14.44 7.44
C VAL A 104 -10.85 15.37 7.52
N ASN A 105 -10.62 16.65 7.26
CA ASN A 105 -11.66 17.68 7.18
C ASN A 105 -11.95 18.08 5.73
N SER A 106 -13.23 18.29 5.42
CA SER A 106 -13.66 18.95 4.19
C SER A 106 -14.90 19.80 4.43
N PHE A 107 -14.80 21.11 4.19
CA PHE A 107 -15.89 22.06 4.41
C PHE A 107 -16.37 22.61 3.06
N GLY A 108 -17.62 22.32 2.72
CA GLY A 108 -18.24 22.82 1.50
C GLY A 108 -18.63 24.28 1.66
N PHE A 109 -18.48 25.08 0.60
CA PHE A 109 -18.88 26.50 0.60
C PHE A 109 -20.35 26.72 1.00
N GLY A 110 -21.23 25.76 0.70
CA GLY A 110 -22.64 25.78 1.12
C GLY A 110 -22.87 25.50 2.62
N GLY A 111 -21.82 25.36 3.43
CA GLY A 111 -21.89 25.13 4.88
C GLY A 111 -21.97 23.67 5.32
N SER A 112 -21.97 22.71 4.38
CA SER A 112 -21.92 21.28 4.71
C SER A 112 -20.50 20.85 5.06
N ASN A 113 -20.33 20.29 6.25
CA ASN A 113 -19.02 19.89 6.78
C ASN A 113 -18.92 18.37 6.87
N ALA A 114 -17.76 17.82 6.51
CA ALA A 114 -17.43 16.41 6.68
C ALA A 114 -16.13 16.25 7.49
N HIS A 115 -16.14 15.30 8.43
CA HIS A 115 -14.99 14.89 9.22
C HIS A 115 -14.89 13.36 9.19
N VAL A 116 -13.72 12.83 8.87
CA VAL A 116 -13.44 11.39 8.84
C VAL A 116 -12.26 11.10 9.76
N VAL A 117 -12.34 10.01 10.51
CA VAL A 117 -11.26 9.50 11.36
C VAL A 117 -10.77 8.19 10.76
N LEU A 118 -9.44 8.05 10.64
CA LEU A 118 -8.77 6.90 10.07
C LEU A 118 -7.72 6.39 11.05
N ASP A 119 -7.67 5.08 11.20
CA ASP A 119 -6.61 4.38 11.93
C ASP A 119 -5.71 3.66 10.94
N ASP A 120 -4.42 3.55 11.27
CA ASP A 120 -3.54 2.67 10.49
C ASP A 120 -3.91 1.20 10.72
N ALA A 121 -3.85 0.41 9.65
CA ALA A 121 -4.30 -0.97 9.68
C ALA A 121 -3.46 -1.85 10.60
N CYS A 122 -2.13 -1.69 10.63
CA CYS A 122 -1.23 -2.52 11.42
C CYS A 122 -1.52 -2.42 12.92
N ASN A 123 -1.50 -1.21 13.47
CA ASN A 123 -1.74 -1.02 14.90
C ASN A 123 -3.20 -1.29 15.26
N PHE A 124 -4.15 -0.99 14.37
CA PHE A 124 -5.56 -1.35 14.60
C PHE A 124 -5.72 -2.88 14.73
N LEU A 125 -5.24 -3.64 13.76
CA LEU A 125 -5.33 -5.10 13.78
C LEU A 125 -4.66 -5.69 15.04
N ARG A 126 -3.45 -5.22 15.39
CA ARG A 126 -2.74 -5.63 16.61
C ARG A 126 -3.51 -5.30 17.89
N ALA A 127 -4.05 -4.08 18.01
CA ALA A 127 -4.78 -3.64 19.20
C ALA A 127 -6.05 -4.46 19.47
N TYR A 128 -6.67 -5.00 18.42
CA TYR A 128 -7.90 -5.80 18.51
C TYR A 128 -7.67 -7.31 18.32
N GLY A 129 -6.43 -7.78 18.23
CA GLY A 129 -6.11 -9.21 18.03
C GLY A 129 -6.66 -9.78 16.72
N LEU A 130 -6.75 -8.95 15.68
CA LEU A 130 -7.23 -9.33 14.35
C LEU A 130 -6.06 -9.61 13.42
N GLU A 131 -6.28 -10.50 12.46
CA GLU A 131 -5.34 -10.76 11.37
C GLU A 131 -5.85 -10.17 10.06
N GLY A 132 -4.97 -9.52 9.31
CA GLY A 132 -5.34 -8.88 8.05
C GLY A 132 -4.11 -8.49 7.23
N LYS A 133 -4.24 -8.53 5.91
CA LYS A 133 -3.20 -8.01 5.00
C LYS A 133 -3.26 -6.49 4.97
N HIS A 134 -2.14 -5.83 5.24
CA HIS A 134 -2.00 -4.38 5.16
C HIS A 134 -0.71 -4.00 4.43
N GLN A 135 -0.59 -2.72 4.08
CA GLN A 135 0.61 -2.12 3.48
C GLN A 135 1.31 -1.14 4.45
N SER A 136 0.88 -1.09 5.71
CA SER A 136 1.52 -0.24 6.72
C SER A 136 2.98 -0.65 6.95
N GLU A 137 3.87 0.31 6.83
CA GLU A 137 5.29 0.24 7.13
C GLU A 137 5.54 0.56 8.61
N ASP A 138 6.41 -0.22 9.23
CA ASP A 138 6.97 0.15 10.52
C ASP A 138 7.94 1.32 10.30
N ALA A 139 7.81 2.40 11.08
CA ALA A 139 8.64 3.60 10.92
C ALA A 139 10.15 3.31 11.03
N PHE A 140 10.52 2.18 11.62
CA PHE A 140 11.89 1.69 11.75
C PHE A 140 12.49 1.14 10.44
N SER A 141 11.67 0.77 9.44
CA SER A 141 12.17 0.30 8.14
C SER A 141 12.72 1.43 7.27
N LEU A 142 12.41 2.69 7.58
CA LEU A 142 12.96 3.85 6.87
C LEU A 142 14.41 4.16 7.29
N ALA A 143 14.97 3.48 8.29
CA ALA A 143 16.40 3.59 8.61
C ALA A 143 17.29 3.06 7.46
N ASP A 144 16.77 2.20 6.58
CA ASP A 144 17.45 1.75 5.36
C ASP A 144 17.44 2.80 4.23
N SER A 145 16.84 3.99 4.43
CA SER A 145 16.91 5.11 3.49
C SER A 145 18.14 6.02 3.68
N GLY A 146 19.11 5.61 4.52
CA GLY A 146 20.41 6.30 4.65
C GLY A 146 20.59 7.22 5.87
N LEU A 147 19.90 7.00 7.00
CA LEU A 147 20.12 7.75 8.25
C LEU A 147 20.17 6.83 9.48
N GLY A 148 21.40 6.51 9.93
CA GLY A 148 21.72 6.04 11.28
C GLY A 148 21.58 4.52 11.54
N THR A 149 22.61 3.92 12.13
CA THR A 149 22.69 2.49 12.45
C THR A 149 21.74 2.07 13.58
N PRO A 150 21.08 0.89 13.50
CA PRO A 150 20.18 0.41 14.55
C PRO A 150 20.91 -0.04 15.81
N VAL A 151 20.33 0.28 16.98
CA VAL A 151 20.62 -0.39 18.26
C VAL A 151 19.64 -1.54 18.42
N GLU A 152 20.16 -2.75 18.61
CA GLU A 152 19.39 -3.97 18.88
C GLU A 152 18.63 -3.84 20.21
N LEU A 153 17.30 -3.96 20.16
CA LEU A 153 16.46 -4.12 21.34
C LEU A 153 15.82 -5.51 21.30
N SER A 154 16.31 -6.40 22.15
CA SER A 154 15.75 -7.73 22.38
C SER A 154 14.43 -7.60 23.14
N LEU A 155 13.34 -8.06 22.53
CA LEU A 155 12.07 -8.22 23.22
C LEU A 155 12.09 -9.55 24.02
N PRO A 156 11.64 -9.55 25.29
CA PRO A 156 11.53 -10.78 26.06
C PRO A 156 10.44 -11.69 25.47
N SER A 157 10.80 -12.95 25.24
CA SER A 157 9.87 -14.01 24.86
C SER A 157 8.84 -14.23 25.97
N ASN A 158 7.56 -14.06 25.64
CA ASN A 158 6.47 -14.35 26.58
C ASN A 158 6.13 -15.86 26.51
N PRO A 159 6.36 -16.66 27.56
CA PRO A 159 6.26 -18.12 27.50
C PRO A 159 4.84 -18.68 27.69
N SER A 160 3.79 -17.86 27.62
CA SER A 160 2.43 -18.26 28.02
C SER A 160 1.37 -18.36 26.91
N LEU A 161 1.75 -18.42 25.62
CA LEU A 161 0.85 -18.98 24.60
C LEU A 161 1.20 -20.45 24.38
N GLY A 162 0.46 -21.32 25.07
CA GLY A 162 0.53 -22.76 24.89
C GLY A 162 0.36 -23.12 23.42
N ALA A 163 1.39 -23.77 22.86
CA ALA A 163 1.34 -24.36 21.54
C ALA A 163 0.11 -25.28 21.44
N ILE A 164 -0.78 -24.96 20.50
CA ILE A 164 -1.84 -25.88 20.08
C ILE A 164 -1.13 -27.06 19.43
N LYS A 165 -1.07 -28.19 20.15
CA LYS A 165 -0.61 -29.47 19.60
C LYS A 165 -1.52 -29.83 18.43
N GLU A 166 -0.93 -29.93 17.25
CA GLU A 166 -1.54 -30.56 16.08
C GLU A 166 -2.13 -31.91 16.48
N ILE A 167 -3.38 -32.13 16.07
CA ILE A 167 -4.07 -33.40 16.24
C ILE A 167 -3.37 -34.41 15.33
N ASN A 168 -2.69 -35.38 15.95
CA ASN A 168 -2.11 -36.54 15.29
C ASN A 168 -3.18 -37.35 14.56
N THR A 169 -3.32 -37.13 13.25
CA THR A 169 -3.89 -38.13 12.35
C THR A 169 -2.87 -39.25 12.13
N ILE A 170 -3.24 -40.41 12.64
CA ILE A 170 -2.68 -41.74 12.49
C ILE A 170 -1.82 -41.93 11.21
N GLY A 171 -0.50 -42.03 11.38
CA GLY A 171 0.28 -43.15 10.82
C GLY A 171 0.57 -43.22 9.32
N VAL A 172 0.47 -42.14 8.55
CA VAL A 172 1.06 -42.09 7.20
C VAL A 172 2.18 -41.06 7.19
N GLN A 173 3.43 -41.52 7.25
CA GLN A 173 4.54 -40.66 6.85
C GLN A 173 4.30 -40.28 5.40
N SER A 174 3.91 -39.03 5.15
CA SER A 174 3.93 -38.48 3.79
C SER A 174 5.35 -38.72 3.26
N PRO A 175 5.52 -39.35 2.08
CA PRO A 175 6.84 -39.46 1.48
C PRO A 175 7.44 -38.06 1.44
N SER A 176 8.70 -37.93 1.88
CA SER A 176 9.44 -36.66 1.89
C SER A 176 9.13 -35.92 0.59
N ALA A 177 8.52 -34.73 0.70
CA ALA A 177 8.10 -33.97 -0.46
C ALA A 177 9.28 -33.93 -1.44
N PRO A 178 9.10 -34.35 -2.71
CA PRO A 178 10.18 -34.28 -3.68
C PRO A 178 10.71 -32.85 -3.67
N PRO A 179 12.03 -32.63 -3.86
CA PRO A 179 12.58 -31.29 -3.91
C PRO A 179 11.72 -30.48 -4.88
N GLN A 180 11.06 -29.44 -4.35
CA GLN A 180 10.21 -28.56 -5.16
C GLN A 180 11.13 -27.82 -6.11
N LEU A 181 11.43 -28.43 -7.27
CA LEU A 181 11.96 -27.71 -8.40
C LEU A 181 11.03 -26.51 -8.62
N PRO A 182 11.56 -25.29 -8.76
CA PRO A 182 10.73 -24.11 -8.94
C PRO A 182 9.91 -24.32 -10.20
N LEU A 183 8.62 -24.64 -10.03
CA LEU A 183 7.74 -24.88 -11.16
C LEU A 183 7.57 -23.56 -11.93
N PRO A 184 7.68 -23.57 -13.27
CA PRO A 184 7.37 -22.39 -14.08
C PRO A 184 6.02 -21.80 -13.70
N LYS A 185 5.91 -20.48 -13.76
CA LYS A 185 4.68 -19.74 -13.52
C LYS A 185 4.11 -19.23 -14.83
N LEU A 186 2.84 -19.53 -15.06
CA LEU A 186 2.06 -18.96 -16.15
C LEU A 186 1.54 -17.58 -15.71
N LEU A 187 2.00 -16.54 -16.38
CA LEU A 187 1.48 -15.18 -16.23
C LEU A 187 0.49 -14.91 -17.35
N THR A 188 -0.71 -14.43 -17.01
CA THR A 188 -1.77 -14.13 -17.98
C THR A 188 -2.25 -12.71 -17.84
N TRP A 189 -2.31 -11.94 -18.92
CA TRP A 189 -2.88 -10.60 -18.87
C TRP A 189 -3.70 -10.32 -20.12
N SER A 190 -4.52 -9.28 -20.05
CA SER A 190 -5.43 -8.95 -21.12
C SER A 190 -5.64 -7.44 -21.27
N GLY A 191 -6.01 -7.05 -22.49
CA GLY A 191 -6.37 -5.68 -22.85
C GLY A 191 -7.69 -5.66 -23.63
N ALA A 192 -8.31 -4.48 -23.69
CA ALA A 192 -9.50 -4.27 -24.51
C ALA A 192 -9.19 -4.46 -26.02
N ASP A 193 -7.97 -4.15 -26.42
CA ASP A 193 -7.42 -4.36 -27.76
C ASP A 193 -5.98 -4.88 -27.71
N GLU A 194 -5.43 -5.19 -28.89
CA GLU A 194 -4.06 -5.70 -29.01
C GLU A 194 -3.03 -4.70 -28.49
N LYS A 195 -3.15 -3.41 -28.84
CA LYS A 195 -2.22 -2.36 -28.40
C LYS A 195 -2.22 -2.22 -26.88
N ALA A 196 -3.38 -2.29 -26.24
CA ALA A 196 -3.51 -2.27 -24.79
C ALA A 196 -2.80 -3.46 -24.14
N SER A 197 -2.91 -4.66 -24.74
CA SER A 197 -2.20 -5.83 -24.24
C SER A 197 -0.68 -5.73 -24.38
N TYR A 198 -0.17 -5.07 -25.44
CA TYR A 198 1.26 -4.75 -25.59
C TYR A 198 1.71 -3.72 -24.53
N ARG A 199 0.97 -2.61 -24.36
CA ARG A 199 1.28 -1.60 -23.33
C ARG A 199 1.35 -2.19 -21.93
N LEU A 200 0.45 -3.14 -21.61
CA LEU A 200 0.48 -3.83 -20.32
C LEU A 200 1.70 -4.74 -20.17
N THR A 201 2.15 -5.39 -21.25
CA THR A 201 3.41 -6.14 -21.24
C THR A 201 4.59 -5.24 -20.90
N GLU A 202 4.71 -4.09 -21.57
CA GLU A 202 5.79 -3.11 -21.31
C GLU A 202 5.70 -2.56 -19.88
N ALA A 203 4.50 -2.19 -19.41
CA ALA A 203 4.32 -1.67 -18.07
C ALA A 203 4.66 -2.69 -16.98
N LEU A 204 4.38 -3.98 -17.21
CA LEU A 204 4.81 -5.05 -16.30
C LEU A 204 6.33 -5.20 -16.31
N ALA A 205 6.96 -5.17 -17.48
CA ALA A 205 8.40 -5.28 -17.62
C ALA A 205 9.12 -4.12 -16.92
N GLU A 206 8.67 -2.89 -17.14
CA GLU A 206 9.19 -1.68 -16.52
C GLU A 206 8.99 -1.72 -14.99
N TYR A 207 7.80 -2.11 -14.52
CA TYR A 207 7.51 -2.27 -13.09
C TYR A 207 8.50 -3.21 -12.39
N PHE A 208 8.94 -4.28 -13.05
CA PHE A 208 9.90 -5.23 -12.47
C PHE A 208 11.36 -4.93 -12.81
N ALA A 209 11.64 -3.98 -13.71
CA ALA A 209 12.99 -3.51 -14.01
C ALA A 209 13.52 -2.53 -12.96
N ASP A 210 12.63 -1.87 -12.20
CA ASP A 210 13.04 -0.99 -11.11
C ASP A 210 13.76 -1.78 -10.00
N ALA A 211 15.05 -1.44 -9.79
CA ALA A 211 15.99 -2.13 -8.90
C ALA A 211 15.51 -2.33 -7.45
N ALA A 212 14.56 -1.51 -6.98
CA ALA A 212 13.94 -1.68 -5.66
C ALA A 212 13.15 -2.99 -5.51
N ARG A 213 12.82 -3.68 -6.63
CA ARG A 213 12.10 -4.96 -6.64
C ARG A 213 12.96 -6.17 -6.98
N GLU A 214 14.25 -6.00 -7.24
CA GLU A 214 15.16 -7.14 -7.48
C GLU A 214 15.33 -8.02 -6.22
N ASN A 215 15.13 -7.45 -5.02
CA ASN A 215 15.04 -8.17 -3.75
C ASN A 215 13.62 -8.70 -3.45
N ALA A 216 12.80 -8.88 -4.48
CA ALA A 216 11.45 -9.43 -4.38
C ALA A 216 11.44 -10.74 -3.57
N ALA A 217 10.53 -10.82 -2.60
CA ALA A 217 10.35 -12.02 -1.80
C ALA A 217 10.20 -13.27 -2.70
N PRO A 218 10.64 -14.46 -2.26
CA PRO A 218 10.55 -15.68 -3.07
C PRO A 218 9.12 -16.00 -3.58
N SER A 219 8.08 -15.46 -2.94
CA SER A 219 6.69 -15.63 -3.35
C SER A 219 6.21 -14.71 -4.46
N VAL A 220 6.96 -13.67 -4.84
CA VAL A 220 6.47 -12.61 -5.74
C VAL A 220 5.97 -13.16 -7.07
N LEU A 221 6.67 -14.14 -7.65
CA LEU A 221 6.24 -14.74 -8.92
C LEU A 221 4.91 -15.50 -8.79
N ARG A 222 4.73 -16.23 -7.68
CA ARG A 222 3.48 -16.94 -7.37
C ARG A 222 2.34 -15.94 -7.15
N ASP A 223 2.59 -14.91 -6.36
CA ASP A 223 1.58 -13.92 -5.98
C ASP A 223 1.19 -13.05 -7.18
N LEU A 224 2.14 -12.74 -8.07
CA LEU A 224 1.89 -12.09 -9.36
C LEU A 224 1.03 -12.98 -10.27
N ALA A 225 1.41 -14.25 -10.46
CA ALA A 225 0.64 -15.18 -11.28
C ALA A 225 -0.81 -15.29 -10.79
N TYR A 226 -1.00 -15.45 -9.47
CA TYR A 226 -2.31 -15.44 -8.86
C TYR A 226 -3.06 -14.13 -9.08
N THR A 227 -2.40 -12.97 -8.89
CA THR A 227 -3.02 -11.66 -9.07
C THR A 227 -3.49 -11.46 -10.50
N LEU A 228 -2.65 -11.81 -11.46
CA LEU A 228 -2.92 -11.72 -12.90
C LEU A 228 -4.04 -12.67 -13.34
N ALA A 229 -4.08 -13.90 -12.80
CA ALA A 229 -5.09 -14.89 -13.18
C ALA A 229 -6.44 -14.68 -12.45
N ALA A 230 -6.43 -14.32 -11.17
CA ALA A 230 -7.62 -14.35 -10.31
C ALA A 230 -8.11 -12.96 -9.87
N ARG A 231 -7.28 -11.91 -9.93
CA ARG A 231 -7.58 -10.57 -9.41
C ARG A 231 -7.54 -9.48 -10.50
N ARG A 232 -7.64 -9.89 -11.77
CA ARG A 232 -7.75 -9.02 -12.94
C ARG A 232 -8.88 -9.49 -13.83
N SER A 233 -9.45 -8.56 -14.57
CA SER A 233 -10.45 -8.86 -15.59
C SER A 233 -9.82 -9.60 -16.77
N HIS A 234 -10.57 -10.54 -17.36
CA HIS A 234 -10.17 -11.29 -18.55
C HIS A 234 -10.85 -10.71 -19.79
N LEU A 235 -10.17 -9.76 -20.43
CA LEU A 235 -10.63 -9.06 -21.61
C LEU A 235 -10.38 -9.87 -22.90
N SER A 236 -10.80 -9.31 -24.04
CA SER A 236 -10.83 -10.01 -25.33
C SER A 236 -9.45 -10.24 -25.94
N SER A 237 -8.48 -9.32 -25.78
CA SER A 237 -7.12 -9.50 -26.27
C SER A 237 -6.25 -10.04 -25.14
N ARG A 238 -5.87 -11.32 -25.21
CA ARG A 238 -5.16 -12.01 -24.13
C ARG A 238 -3.74 -12.37 -24.53
N ARG A 239 -2.85 -12.34 -23.55
CA ARG A 239 -1.44 -12.71 -23.68
C ARG A 239 -1.01 -13.52 -22.48
N PHE A 240 0.01 -14.33 -22.69
CA PHE A 240 0.65 -15.04 -21.60
C PHE A 240 2.16 -15.10 -21.78
N ALA A 241 2.87 -15.36 -20.69
CA ALA A 241 4.26 -15.78 -20.67
C ALA A 241 4.42 -16.88 -19.63
N VAL A 242 5.34 -17.80 -19.88
CA VAL A 242 5.79 -18.78 -18.90
C VAL A 242 7.17 -18.34 -18.44
N VAL A 243 7.35 -18.20 -17.13
CA VAL A 243 8.58 -17.68 -16.52
C VAL A 243 9.01 -18.60 -15.39
N ASP A 244 10.31 -18.87 -15.30
CA ASP A 244 10.89 -19.75 -14.27
C ASP A 244 11.39 -18.94 -13.07
N SER A 245 11.75 -17.67 -13.29
CA SER A 245 12.31 -16.79 -12.27
C SER A 245 11.80 -15.35 -12.41
N ALA A 246 11.78 -14.62 -11.29
CA ALA A 246 11.47 -13.19 -11.29
C ALA A 246 12.48 -12.36 -12.12
N ALA A 247 13.71 -12.87 -12.30
CA ALA A 247 14.73 -12.23 -13.14
C ALA A 247 14.34 -12.13 -14.62
N GLU A 248 13.36 -12.91 -15.07
CA GLU A 248 12.88 -12.90 -16.45
C GLU A 248 11.78 -11.85 -16.69
N LEU A 249 11.23 -11.25 -15.63
CA LEU A 249 10.11 -10.29 -15.73
C LEU A 249 10.45 -9.04 -16.57
N PRO A 250 11.67 -8.46 -16.51
CA PRO A 250 12.05 -7.38 -17.41
C PRO A 250 12.11 -7.79 -18.89
N ALA A 251 12.26 -9.09 -19.19
CA ALA A 251 12.34 -9.63 -20.54
C ALA A 251 10.97 -10.05 -21.12
N LEU A 252 9.86 -9.82 -20.40
CA LEU A 252 8.50 -10.16 -20.82
C LEU A 252 8.14 -9.72 -22.25
N PRO A 253 8.54 -8.54 -22.76
CA PRO A 253 8.20 -8.13 -24.13
C PRO A 253 8.71 -9.10 -25.21
N LYS A 254 9.82 -9.79 -24.94
CA LYS A 254 10.42 -10.77 -25.86
C LYS A 254 9.86 -12.18 -25.69
N MET A 255 9.40 -12.53 -24.49
CA MET A 255 8.92 -13.88 -24.13
C MET A 255 7.40 -14.04 -24.28
N ALA A 256 6.65 -12.95 -24.21
CA ALA A 256 5.20 -13.00 -24.22
C ALA A 256 4.64 -13.52 -25.55
N SER A 257 3.61 -14.36 -25.47
CA SER A 257 2.84 -14.82 -26.62
C SER A 257 2.34 -13.64 -27.46
N ARG A 258 2.12 -13.87 -28.76
CA ARG A 258 1.29 -12.95 -29.56
C ARG A 258 -0.09 -12.79 -28.91
N PRO A 259 -0.76 -11.64 -29.06
CA PRO A 259 -2.11 -11.47 -28.57
C PRO A 259 -3.05 -12.45 -29.28
N VAL A 260 -3.92 -13.08 -28.51
CA VAL A 260 -4.96 -13.97 -29.00
C VAL A 260 -6.31 -13.36 -28.64
N ARG A 261 -7.16 -13.21 -29.66
CA ARG A 261 -8.54 -12.77 -29.46
C ARG A 261 -9.46 -13.99 -29.35
N GLU A 262 -10.05 -14.18 -28.19
CA GLU A 262 -11.06 -15.22 -28.01
C GLU A 262 -12.45 -14.64 -28.29
N LEU A 263 -13.09 -15.13 -29.36
CA LEU A 263 -14.44 -14.73 -29.76
C LEU A 263 -15.52 -15.73 -29.31
N ARG A 264 -15.14 -16.99 -29.00
CA ARG A 264 -16.02 -18.09 -28.59
C ARG A 264 -15.26 -19.16 -27.81
N THR A 265 -15.93 -19.81 -26.86
CA THR A 265 -15.44 -21.02 -26.19
C THR A 265 -15.29 -22.15 -27.21
N ARG A 266 -14.13 -22.80 -27.25
CA ARG A 266 -13.85 -23.94 -28.13
C ARG A 266 -14.03 -25.27 -27.40
N GLY A 267 -14.42 -26.32 -28.13
CA GLY A 267 -14.40 -27.68 -27.60
C GLY A 267 -12.97 -28.14 -27.33
N LEU A 268 -12.79 -28.95 -26.29
CA LEU A 268 -11.50 -29.50 -25.86
C LEU A 268 -11.44 -30.98 -26.23
N CYS A 269 -10.39 -31.39 -26.94
CA CYS A 269 -10.13 -32.79 -27.28
C CYS A 269 -8.76 -33.18 -26.73
N PHE A 270 -8.68 -34.29 -26.00
CA PHE A 270 -7.42 -34.83 -25.48
C PHE A 270 -6.90 -35.89 -26.45
N VAL A 271 -5.64 -35.74 -26.88
CA VAL A 271 -4.95 -36.66 -27.78
C VAL A 271 -3.89 -37.41 -26.99
N PHE A 272 -3.99 -38.74 -26.94
CA PHE A 272 -3.06 -39.61 -26.25
C PHE A 272 -2.07 -40.17 -27.27
N THR A 273 -0.77 -39.98 -27.03
CA THR A 273 0.28 -40.46 -27.93
C THR A 273 0.43 -41.98 -27.83
N GLY A 274 0.74 -42.62 -28.96
CA GLY A 274 1.08 -44.04 -29.02
C GLY A 274 2.55 -44.32 -28.72
N GLN A 275 2.95 -45.57 -28.95
CA GLN A 275 4.34 -46.01 -28.86
C GLN A 275 5.23 -45.26 -29.88
N GLY A 276 6.41 -44.78 -29.46
CA GLY A 276 7.38 -44.04 -30.31
C GLY A 276 7.54 -42.55 -29.97
N ALA A 277 6.72 -42.01 -29.04
CA ALA A 277 6.79 -40.62 -28.59
C ALA A 277 7.61 -40.43 -27.30
N GLN A 278 8.22 -41.48 -26.77
CA GLN A 278 9.12 -41.40 -25.62
C GLN A 278 10.41 -40.63 -25.97
N TRP A 279 10.93 -39.86 -25.01
CA TRP A 279 12.19 -39.11 -25.09
C TRP A 279 13.18 -39.62 -24.03
#